data_AF-A0A0Q9PIP6-F1
#
_entry.id   AF-A0A0Q9PIP6-F1
#
_cell.length_a   1.000
_cell.length_b   1.000
_cell.length_c   1.000
_cell.angle_alpha   90.00
_cell.angle_beta   90.00
_cell.angle_gamma   90.00
#
_symmetry.space_group_name_H-M   'P 1'
#
loop_
_entity.id
_entity.type
_entity.pdbx_description
1 polymer ?
#
loop_
_entity_poly.entity_id
_entity_poly.type
_entity_poly.pdbx_seq_one_letter_code
_entity_poly.pdbx_strand_id
1 'polypeptide(L)'
;MKFIDIAREITRVTSMREQLILNAFDALEFRHATLAQTLLECIGNRQRAAHWMCTHQRAFGDRSAYEVLADGDEDSVWDEIPGYSVGDKSGRTTSCV
;
A
#
# COMPACT_ATOMS: atom_id res chain seq x y z
N MET A 1 13.76 -29.91 -17.67
CA MET A 1 13.50 -28.96 -16.56
C MET A 1 12.80 -29.73 -15.45
N LYS A 2 13.37 -29.79 -14.24
CA LYS A 2 12.77 -30.53 -13.13
C LYS A 2 11.88 -29.58 -12.31
N PHE A 3 10.87 -30.11 -11.62
CA PHE A 3 10.01 -29.29 -10.74
C PHE A 3 10.79 -28.51 -9.67
N ILE A 4 11.93 -29.04 -9.22
CA ILE A 4 12.82 -28.33 -8.29
C ILE A 4 13.42 -27.06 -8.91
N ASP A 5 13.69 -27.06 -10.22
CA ASP A 5 14.20 -25.89 -10.93
C ASP A 5 13.10 -24.83 -11.06
N ILE A 6 11.86 -25.26 -11.34
CA ILE A 6 10.67 -24.39 -11.38
C ILE A 6 10.42 -23.77 -10.00
N ALA A 7 10.44 -24.55 -8.93
CA ALA A 7 10.23 -24.07 -7.57
C ALA A 7 11.28 -23.03 -7.15
N ARG A 8 12.56 -23.27 -7.49
CA ARG A 8 13.64 -22.30 -7.24
C ARG A 8 13.41 -20.99 -7.96
N GLU A 9 12.98 -21.05 -9.22
CA GLU A 9 12.72 -19.84 -10.00
C GLU A 9 11.52 -19.05 -9.46
N ILE A 10 10.44 -19.74 -9.06
CA ILE A 10 9.30 -19.11 -8.39
C ILE A 10 9.75 -18.41 -7.10
N THR A 11 10.56 -19.07 -6.26
CA THR A 11 11.10 -18.47 -5.03
C THR A 11 11.96 -17.24 -5.35
N ARG A 12 12.84 -17.33 -6.35
CA ARG A 12 13.69 -16.21 -6.78
C ARG A 12 12.87 -14.99 -7.20
N VAL A 13 11.88 -15.20 -8.06
CA VAL A 13 10.99 -14.13 -8.54
C VAL A 13 10.15 -13.57 -7.40
N THR A 14 9.66 -14.41 -6.51
CA THR A 14 8.88 -13.97 -5.33
C THR A 14 9.75 -13.09 -4.43
N SER A 15 10.99 -13.49 -4.13
CA SER A 15 11.90 -12.65 -3.33
C SER A 15 12.20 -11.31 -3.98
N MET A 16 12.40 -11.26 -5.30
CA MET A 16 12.58 -10.01 -6.03
C MET A 16 11.33 -9.11 -5.97
N ARG A 17 10.14 -9.71 -6.09
CA ARG A 17 8.87 -8.99 -5.98
C ARG A 17 8.70 -8.39 -4.59
N GLU A 18 8.99 -9.14 -3.53
CA GLU A 18 8.89 -8.65 -2.16
C GLU A 18 9.83 -7.47 -1.90
N GLN A 19 11.06 -7.53 -2.41
CA GLN A 19 11.99 -6.40 -2.34
C GLN A 19 11.46 -5.18 -3.10
N LEU A 20 10.88 -5.37 -4.29
CA LEU A 20 10.30 -4.27 -5.07
C LEU A 20 9.12 -3.61 -4.34
N ILE A 21 8.26 -4.41 -3.69
CA ILE A 21 7.11 -3.91 -2.91
C ILE A 21 7.59 -3.00 -1.79
N LEU A 22 8.63 -3.41 -1.04
CA LEU A 22 9.18 -2.58 0.03
C LEU A 22 9.83 -1.30 -0.51
N ASN A 23 10.62 -1.40 -1.59
CA ASN A 23 11.24 -0.23 -2.23
C ASN A 23 10.19 0.77 -2.76
N ALA A 24 9.05 0.29 -3.25
CA ALA A 24 7.95 1.16 -3.65
C ALA A 24 7.35 1.92 -2.46
N PHE A 25 7.32 1.30 -1.28
CA PHE A 25 6.89 1.96 -0.05
C PHE A 25 7.91 3.00 0.44
N ASP A 26 9.22 2.74 0.29
CA ASP A 26 10.26 3.75 0.55
C ASP A 26 10.04 5.01 -0.32
N ALA A 27 9.68 4.83 -1.59
CA ALA A 27 9.37 5.94 -2.49
C ALA A 27 8.11 6.71 -2.07
N LEU A 28 7.10 5.99 -1.55
CA LEU A 28 5.89 6.60 -0.99
C LEU A 28 6.22 7.44 0.25
N GLU A 29 7.01 6.91 1.19
CA GLU A 29 7.45 7.66 2.37
C GLU A 29 8.22 8.93 2.01
N PHE A 30 9.07 8.86 0.99
CA PHE A 30 9.83 10.02 0.54
C PHE A 30 8.95 11.11 -0.10
N ARG A 31 7.93 10.71 -0.89
CA ARG A 31 7.13 11.65 -1.68
C ARG A 31 5.82 12.08 -1.01
N HIS A 32 5.21 11.21 -0.23
CA HIS A 32 3.92 11.37 0.45
C HIS A 32 4.02 10.89 1.91
N ALA A 33 4.90 11.53 2.69
CA ALA A 33 5.23 11.11 4.06
C ALA A 33 3.99 10.98 4.97
N THR A 34 3.02 11.89 4.86
CA THR A 34 1.80 11.85 5.67
C THR A 34 0.94 10.63 5.34
N LEU A 35 0.76 10.33 4.06
CA LEU A 35 0.01 9.15 3.61
C LEU A 35 0.69 7.85 4.08
N ALA A 36 2.01 7.76 3.91
CA ALA A 36 2.77 6.60 4.36
C ALA A 36 2.66 6.41 5.88
N GLN A 37 2.74 7.49 6.66
CA GLN A 37 2.61 7.44 8.10
C GLN A 37 1.21 6.96 8.53
N THR A 38 0.15 7.49 7.92
CA THR A 38 -1.22 7.03 8.23
C THR A 38 -1.43 5.57 7.85
N LEU A 39 -0.88 5.10 6.73
CA LEU A 39 -0.91 3.68 6.37
C LEU A 39 -0.20 2.81 7.42
N LEU A 40 0.93 3.26 7.95
CA LEU A 40 1.63 2.53 9.02
C LEU A 40 0.79 2.49 10.30
N GLU A 41 0.14 3.58 10.68
CA GLU A 41 -0.70 3.66 11.88
C GLU A 41 -1.96 2.80 11.76
N CYS A 42 -2.64 2.84 10.62
CA CYS A 42 -3.91 2.19 10.40
C CYS A 42 -3.77 0.70 9.99
N ILE A 43 -2.79 0.37 9.16
CA ILE A 43 -2.57 -1.01 8.65
C ILE A 43 -1.58 -1.77 9.54
N GLY A 44 -0.74 -1.04 10.29
CA GLY A 44 0.04 -1.52 11.43
C GLY A 44 1.54 -1.63 11.19
N ASN A 45 1.98 -2.29 10.11
CA ASN A 45 3.42 -2.41 9.82
C ASN A 45 3.74 -2.17 8.35
N ARG A 46 5.02 -1.87 8.09
CA ARG A 46 5.53 -1.52 6.76
C ARG A 46 5.20 -2.56 5.71
N GLN A 47 5.40 -3.84 6.01
CA GLN A 47 5.15 -4.91 5.04
C GLN A 47 3.67 -4.98 4.66
N ARG A 48 2.77 -4.93 5.64
CA ARG A 48 1.32 -4.93 5.39
C ARG A 48 0.86 -3.70 4.63
N ALA A 49 1.36 -2.52 4.99
CA ALA A 49 1.07 -1.27 4.29
C ALA A 49 1.56 -1.29 2.84
N ALA A 50 2.80 -1.73 2.61
CA ALA A 50 3.37 -1.88 1.27
C ALA A 50 2.57 -2.86 0.40
N HIS A 51 2.20 -4.02 0.96
CA HIS A 51 1.33 -4.95 0.26
C HIS A 51 -0.03 -4.37 -0.06
N TRP A 52 -0.65 -3.63 0.86
CA TRP A 52 -1.94 -2.98 0.63
C TRP A 52 -1.85 -2.01 -0.56
N MET A 53 -0.79 -1.18 -0.61
CA MET A 53 -0.56 -0.25 -1.71
C MET A 53 -0.42 -0.93 -3.08
N CYS A 54 0.21 -2.12 -3.13
CA CYS A 54 0.39 -2.88 -4.36
C CYS A 54 -0.79 -3.80 -4.71
N THR A 55 -1.68 -4.08 -3.77
CA THR A 55 -2.81 -4.99 -4.00
C THR A 55 -3.83 -4.32 -4.89
N HIS A 56 -4.35 -5.05 -5.88
CA HIS A 56 -5.45 -4.56 -6.71
C HIS A 56 -6.75 -4.64 -5.91
N GLN A 57 -7.47 -3.53 -5.83
CA GLN A 57 -8.64 -3.40 -4.97
C GLN A 57 -9.85 -3.03 -5.83
N ARG A 58 -10.99 -3.67 -5.58
CA ARG A 58 -12.24 -3.36 -6.29
C ARG A 58 -12.66 -1.90 -6.11
N ALA A 59 -12.37 -1.32 -4.95
CA ALA A 59 -12.62 0.10 -4.66
C ALA A 59 -11.90 1.04 -5.64
N PHE A 60 -10.74 0.64 -6.15
CA PHE A 60 -9.96 1.39 -7.15
C PHE A 60 -10.26 1.00 -8.60
N GLY A 61 -11.32 0.21 -8.83
CA GLY A 61 -11.64 -0.34 -10.15
C GLY A 61 -10.68 -1.42 -10.59
N ASP A 62 -10.33 -2.34 -9.67
CA ASP A 62 -9.35 -3.41 -9.86
C ASP A 62 -7.92 -2.90 -10.15
N ARG A 63 -7.60 -1.70 -9.67
CA ARG A 63 -6.25 -1.10 -9.72
C ARG A 63 -5.59 -1.12 -8.34
N SER A 64 -4.29 -0.93 -8.31
CA SER A 64 -3.51 -0.69 -7.11
C SER A 64 -3.58 0.78 -6.68
N ALA A 65 -3.31 1.06 -5.39
CA ALA A 65 -3.28 2.43 -4.88
C ALA A 65 -2.20 3.28 -5.60
N TYR A 66 -1.08 2.68 -6.01
CA TYR A 66 -0.05 3.38 -6.78
C TYR A 66 -0.53 3.85 -8.15
N GLU A 67 -1.37 3.07 -8.83
CA GLU A 67 -1.95 3.47 -10.12
C GLU A 67 -2.94 4.63 -9.94
N VAL A 68 -3.72 4.61 -8.85
CA VAL A 68 -4.63 5.71 -8.52
C VAL A 68 -3.84 6.99 -8.19
N LEU A 69 -2.75 6.89 -7.41
CA LEU A 69 -1.86 8.02 -7.13
C LEU A 69 -1.19 8.57 -8.40
N ALA A 70 -0.85 7.71 -9.36
CA ALA A 70 -0.26 8.13 -10.62
C ALA A 70 -1.21 8.99 -11.47
N ASP A 71 -2.52 8.76 -11.35
CA ASP A 71 -3.57 9.58 -11.97
C ASP A 71 -3.85 10.88 -11.21
N GLY A 72 -3.25 11.07 -10.03
CA GLY A 72 -3.40 12.25 -9.17
C GLY A 72 -4.64 12.21 -8.27
N ASP A 73 -5.32 11.08 -8.18
CA ASP A 73 -6.52 10.90 -7.36
C ASP A 73 -6.16 10.46 -5.93
N GLU A 74 -5.52 11.35 -5.19
CA GLU A 74 -5.05 11.05 -3.82
C GLU A 74 -6.22 10.85 -2.84
N ASP A 75 -7.30 11.62 -3.01
CA ASP A 75 -8.48 11.59 -2.13
C ASP A 75 -9.11 10.19 -2.08
N SER A 76 -9.23 9.52 -3.24
CA SER A 76 -9.74 8.14 -3.29
C SER A 76 -8.87 7.16 -2.52
N VAL A 77 -7.55 7.37 -2.47
CA VAL A 77 -6.65 6.51 -1.68
C VAL A 77 -6.84 6.74 -0.20
N TRP A 78 -7.03 7.99 0.23
CA TRP A 78 -7.30 8.35 1.62
C TRP A 78 -8.61 7.76 2.13
N ASP A 79 -9.68 7.85 1.34
CA ASP A 79 -11.02 7.36 1.71
C ASP A 79 -11.06 5.84 1.92
N GLU A 80 -10.17 5.09 1.25
CA GLU A 80 -10.12 3.63 1.31
C GLU A 80 -9.13 3.08 2.35
N ILE A 81 -8.41 3.94 3.09
CA ILE A 81 -7.50 3.47 4.14
C ILE A 81 -8.31 2.79 5.25
N PRO A 82 -8.07 1.51 5.56
CA PRO A 82 -8.85 0.79 6.57
C PRO A 82 -8.71 1.45 7.95
N GLY A 83 -9.84 1.74 8.60
CA GLY A 83 -9.84 2.35 9.93
C GLY A 83 -9.50 3.85 9.95
N TYR A 84 -9.24 4.45 8.78
CA TYR A 84 -9.18 5.89 8.64
C TYR A 84 -10.61 6.42 8.50
N SER A 85 -11.04 7.22 9.47
CA SER A 85 -12.25 8.04 9.33
C SER A 85 -11.81 9.48 9.21
N VAL A 86 -12.09 10.13 8.07
CA VAL A 86 -12.01 11.58 7.97
C VAL A 86 -12.92 12.14 9.06
N GLY A 87 -12.32 12.80 10.05
CA GLY A 87 -13.06 13.43 11.13
C GLY A 87 -14.10 14.38 10.52
N ASP A 88 -15.35 14.20 10.93
CA ASP A 88 -16.42 15.17 10.74
C ASP A 88 -15.87 16.59 11.02
N LYS A 89 -16.32 17.61 10.29
CA LYS A 89 -15.72 18.97 10.21
C LYS A 89 -15.67 19.76 11.55
N SER A 90 -15.75 19.10 12.69
CA SER A 90 -15.70 19.63 14.04
C SER A 90 -14.49 19.07 14.82
N GLY A 91 -13.29 19.53 14.48
CA GLY A 91 -12.17 19.75 15.41
C GLY A 91 -11.88 18.68 16.49
N ARG A 92 -11.74 17.40 16.11
CA ARG A 92 -11.18 16.38 17.01
C ARG A 92 -10.23 15.47 16.23
N THR A 93 -9.00 15.36 16.74
CA THR A 93 -7.86 14.64 16.17
C THR A 93 -8.25 13.26 15.63
N THR A 94 -7.99 13.02 14.35
CA THR A 94 -8.20 11.74 13.67
C THR A 94 -7.22 10.69 14.22
N SER A 95 -7.73 9.54 14.66
CA SER A 95 -6.96 8.39 15.11
C SER A 95 -7.44 7.17 14.33
N CYS A 96 -6.51 6.40 13.77
CA CYS A 96 -6.77 5.01 13.41
C CYS A 96 -7.30 4.29 14.67
N VAL A 97 -8.47 3.63 14.57
CA VAL A 97 -9.13 2.95 15.70
C VAL A 97 -8.55 1.56 15.92
#